data_AF-A0A1C5F1Q6-F1
#
_entry.id   AF-A0A1C5F1Q6-F1
#
_cell.length_a   1.000
_cell.length_b   1.000
_cell.length_c   1.000
_cell.angle_alpha   90.00
_cell.angle_beta   90.00
_cell.angle_gamma   90.00
#
_symmetry.space_group_name_H-M   'P 1'
#
loop_
_entity.id
_entity.type
_entity.pdbx_description
1 polymer ?
#
loop_
_entity_poly.entity_id
_entity_poly.type
_entity_poly.pdbx_seq_one_letter_code
_entity_poly.pdbx_strand_id
1 'polypeptide(L)'
;MINTGQQSVRSETADGGEVVRVGEVARHEAMGGVRGARYEGYEAYEGGSPEAERLRFEKLTRELLRMQRVHPDRADGSGVPQLLRPFRARAALGVENARLRFHDGLPPELCVGYARPGAEYPAVVRLSSASGTEPYGATPDLRRIAVRVQAGPEETHDLLATSFPVSHAADAHEFVAFAKATAGAGSTVEKAFGLFVQLPLAVGWATADRMRRNLRIATRHTVGSLARETFWSRGAILWGPAGPVRFQLRPAPGGTPAPPPDRGDPDYLHRELAMRLSTGDIAFELCVQRYLDDRRTPVEDGSVEWRESDAPVVPVAVLTVPRQNLDSDRARSAAGRVERLAFNPWHTTEEFRPLGNLNRARKAASETAAADRIGPRLHHTAEPPRAPLLPDPVRAAVDLPVRAAFGLVNRCVPWHRLPAPLGLLNPVTLGRTLRRFGLGRTAP
;
A
#
# COMPACT_ATOMS: atom_id res chain seq x y z
N MET A 1 -33.11 -76.36 -3.84
CA MET A 1 -31.80 -76.94 -4.23
C MET A 1 -30.72 -75.99 -3.72
N ILE A 2 -30.02 -76.44 -2.65
CA ILE A 2 -28.71 -76.01 -2.12
C ILE A 2 -28.61 -74.49 -1.82
N ASN A 3 -28.93 -73.95 -0.63
CA ASN A 3 -28.49 -74.21 0.75
C ASN A 3 -26.95 -74.28 0.85
N THR A 4 -26.24 -73.38 1.54
CA THR A 4 -25.92 -73.39 2.99
C THR A 4 -24.95 -72.19 3.16
N GLY A 5 -24.96 -71.29 4.15
CA GLY A 5 -25.19 -71.35 5.59
C GLY A 5 -24.06 -70.50 6.23
N GLN A 6 -24.38 -69.54 7.10
CA GLN A 6 -23.93 -69.44 8.51
C GLN A 6 -22.39 -69.34 8.71
N GLN A 7 -21.82 -68.50 9.58
CA GLN A 7 -22.28 -68.06 10.89
C GLN A 7 -21.34 -66.96 11.43
N SER A 8 -21.89 -66.10 12.28
CA SER A 8 -21.20 -65.14 13.13
C SER A 8 -20.54 -65.83 14.33
N VAL A 9 -19.35 -65.37 14.78
CA VAL A 9 -18.93 -65.42 16.19
C VAL A 9 -18.10 -64.18 16.56
N ARG A 10 -18.46 -63.55 17.68
CA ARG A 10 -17.73 -62.52 18.44
C ARG A 10 -16.67 -63.14 19.37
N SER A 11 -15.53 -62.47 19.57
CA SER A 11 -14.79 -62.31 20.86
C SER A 11 -13.51 -61.50 20.58
N GLU A 12 -13.38 -60.25 21.00
CA GLU A 12 -12.92 -59.77 22.32
C GLU A 12 -11.39 -59.91 22.56
N THR A 13 -10.74 -58.73 22.62
CA THR A 13 -9.50 -58.33 23.34
C THR A 13 -8.21 -59.14 23.20
N ALA A 14 -7.13 -58.49 22.73
CA ALA A 14 -6.00 -58.12 23.58
C ALA A 14 -4.93 -57.29 22.83
N ASP A 15 -4.39 -56.36 23.59
CA ASP A 15 -3.19 -55.54 23.50
C ASP A 15 -2.02 -56.07 22.63
N GLY A 16 -1.36 -55.15 21.94
CA GLY A 16 -0.21 -55.42 21.07
C GLY A 16 0.29 -54.14 20.42
N GLY A 17 1.09 -53.38 21.16
CA GLY A 17 1.70 -52.15 20.68
C GLY A 17 2.58 -52.37 19.45
N GLU A 18 2.39 -51.52 18.44
CA GLU A 18 3.30 -51.42 17.30
C GLU A 18 3.72 -49.96 17.12
N VAL A 19 5.03 -49.75 17.28
CA VAL A 19 5.74 -48.50 17.11
C VAL A 19 5.75 -48.15 15.61
N VAL A 20 4.87 -47.24 15.20
CA VAL A 20 4.89 -46.71 13.83
C VAL A 20 6.07 -45.74 13.70
N ARG A 21 7.12 -46.21 13.03
CA ARG A 21 8.24 -45.37 12.57
C ARG A 21 7.71 -44.29 11.64
N VAL A 22 8.07 -43.05 11.96
CA VAL A 22 7.85 -41.85 11.14
C VAL A 22 8.50 -42.06 9.78
N GLY A 23 7.65 -42.16 8.75
CA GLY A 23 8.04 -42.29 7.36
C GLY A 23 8.84 -41.07 6.87
N GLU A 24 9.94 -41.40 6.22
CA GLU A 24 10.95 -40.55 5.63
C GLU A 24 10.33 -39.52 4.65
N VAL A 25 10.70 -38.25 4.83
CA VAL A 25 10.27 -37.13 4.01
C VAL A 25 10.83 -37.30 2.60
N ALA A 26 9.98 -37.69 1.66
CA ALA A 26 10.30 -37.73 0.24
C ALA A 26 10.70 -36.32 -0.23
N ARG A 27 11.98 -36.18 -0.56
CA ARG A 27 12.55 -35.00 -1.19
C ARG A 27 11.92 -34.86 -2.57
N HIS A 28 11.10 -33.84 -2.76
CA HIS A 28 10.67 -33.39 -4.08
C HIS A 28 11.91 -32.85 -4.80
N GLU A 29 12.56 -33.71 -5.58
CA GLU A 29 13.57 -33.30 -6.55
C GLU A 29 12.91 -32.50 -7.69
N ALA A 30 13.68 -31.54 -8.16
CA ALA A 30 13.26 -30.45 -9.02
C ALA A 30 12.84 -30.92 -10.42
N MET A 31 11.55 -30.76 -10.73
CA MET A 31 11.09 -30.49 -12.09
C MET A 31 11.22 -28.97 -12.36
N GLY A 32 12.46 -28.49 -12.25
CA GLY A 32 12.88 -27.12 -12.51
C GLY A 32 13.39 -27.00 -13.95
N GLY A 33 12.50 -26.66 -14.87
CA GLY A 33 12.85 -26.37 -16.25
C GLY A 33 11.59 -26.30 -17.08
N VAL A 34 11.46 -25.29 -17.95
CA VAL A 34 10.37 -25.09 -18.94
C VAL A 34 9.18 -24.19 -18.53
N ARG A 35 8.97 -23.78 -17.26
CA ARG A 35 7.94 -22.74 -16.94
C ARG A 35 8.44 -21.29 -16.89
N GLY A 36 9.74 -21.04 -16.76
CA GLY A 36 10.29 -19.68 -16.58
C GLY A 36 10.44 -18.85 -17.87
N ALA A 37 10.49 -19.49 -19.04
CA ALA A 37 11.00 -18.88 -20.27
C ALA A 37 9.97 -18.09 -21.12
N ARG A 38 8.69 -18.01 -20.73
CA ARG A 38 7.64 -17.48 -21.63
C ARG A 38 7.54 -15.94 -21.68
N TYR A 39 8.21 -15.21 -20.79
CA TYR A 39 8.02 -13.75 -20.64
C TYR A 39 9.33 -12.98 -20.41
N GLU A 40 10.47 -13.56 -20.80
CA GLU A 40 11.78 -12.91 -20.72
C GLU A 40 11.84 -11.74 -21.72
N GLY A 41 12.01 -10.51 -21.21
CA GLY A 41 12.21 -9.32 -22.06
C GLY A 41 11.57 -8.02 -21.57
N TYR A 42 10.58 -8.08 -20.66
CA TYR A 42 9.90 -6.87 -20.15
C TYR A 42 10.44 -6.34 -18.82
N GLU A 43 11.27 -7.13 -18.14
CA GLU A 43 11.79 -6.79 -16.81
C GLU A 43 13.28 -6.55 -16.88
N ALA A 44 13.70 -5.42 -16.30
CA ALA A 44 15.10 -5.11 -16.09
C ALA A 44 15.39 -5.16 -14.59
N TYR A 45 16.20 -6.13 -14.18
CA TYR A 45 16.53 -6.35 -12.78
C TYR A 45 17.67 -5.44 -12.32
N GLU A 46 17.49 -4.78 -11.18
CA GLU A 46 18.55 -3.98 -10.58
C GLU A 46 19.77 -4.85 -10.22
N GLY A 47 20.95 -4.50 -10.74
CA GLY A 47 22.17 -5.30 -10.55
C GLY A 47 22.33 -6.46 -11.53
N GLY A 48 21.50 -6.55 -12.57
CA GLY A 48 21.69 -7.45 -13.71
C GLY A 48 21.18 -8.87 -13.52
N SER A 49 20.67 -9.23 -12.35
CA SER A 49 20.01 -10.52 -12.12
C SER A 49 18.88 -10.43 -11.08
N PRO A 50 17.88 -11.33 -11.14
CA PRO A 50 16.82 -11.42 -10.13
C PRO A 50 17.35 -11.61 -8.71
N GLU A 51 18.42 -12.39 -8.53
CA GLU A 51 19.02 -12.66 -7.22
C GLU A 51 19.70 -11.42 -6.64
N ALA A 52 20.42 -10.67 -7.48
CA ALA A 52 21.07 -9.42 -7.08
C ALA A 52 20.03 -8.38 -6.61
N GLU A 53 18.93 -8.26 -7.34
CA GLU A 53 17.83 -7.36 -6.98
C GLU A 53 17.14 -7.82 -5.68
N ARG A 54 16.87 -9.12 -5.53
CA ARG A 54 16.26 -9.68 -4.31
C ARG A 54 17.08 -9.34 -3.07
N LEU A 55 18.41 -9.50 -3.12
CA LEU A 55 19.29 -9.18 -2.00
C LEU A 55 19.25 -7.68 -1.63
N ARG A 56 19.09 -6.79 -2.62
CA ARG A 56 18.88 -5.36 -2.37
C ARG A 56 17.54 -5.12 -1.68
N PHE A 57 16.46 -5.73 -2.17
CA PHE A 57 15.14 -5.61 -1.55
C PHE A 57 15.11 -6.13 -0.12
N GLU A 58 15.77 -7.25 0.17
CA GLU A 58 15.89 -7.77 1.54
C GLU A 58 16.62 -6.78 2.47
N LYS A 59 17.68 -6.12 1.98
CA LYS A 59 18.39 -5.09 2.73
C LYS A 59 17.47 -3.89 3.01
N LEU A 60 16.82 -3.37 1.97
CA LEU A 60 15.89 -2.24 2.09
C LEU A 60 14.71 -2.56 3.03
N THR A 61 14.17 -3.77 2.94
CA THR A 61 13.08 -4.22 3.82
C THR A 61 13.53 -4.28 5.27
N ARG A 62 14.71 -4.84 5.56
CA ARG A 62 15.27 -4.86 6.91
C ARG A 62 15.49 -3.46 7.47
N GLU A 63 15.93 -2.52 6.65
CA GLU A 63 16.06 -1.11 7.05
C GLU A 63 14.71 -0.50 7.43
N LEU A 64 13.68 -0.72 6.61
CA LEU A 64 12.31 -0.26 6.91
C LEU A 64 11.73 -0.88 8.19
N LEU A 65 11.93 -2.18 8.39
CA LEU A 65 11.46 -2.88 9.60
C LEU A 65 12.17 -2.38 10.86
N ARG A 66 13.46 -2.05 10.80
CA ARG A 66 14.19 -1.41 11.92
C ARG A 66 13.58 -0.05 12.27
N MET A 67 13.24 0.76 11.28
CA MET A 67 12.61 2.07 11.51
C MET A 67 11.25 1.95 12.21
N GLN A 68 10.47 0.91 11.88
CA GLN A 68 9.19 0.64 12.55
C GLN A 68 9.37 0.31 14.05
N ARG A 69 10.39 -0.48 14.40
CA ARG A 69 10.66 -0.86 15.80
C ARG A 69 11.11 0.33 16.66
N VAL A 70 11.80 1.31 16.07
CA VAL A 70 12.30 2.50 16.79
C VAL A 70 11.18 3.53 17.03
N HIS A 71 10.15 3.55 16.19
CA HIS A 71 9.03 4.50 16.29
C HIS A 71 7.66 3.79 16.24
N PRO A 72 7.35 2.91 17.22
CA PRO A 72 6.10 2.12 17.20
C PRO A 72 4.85 2.99 17.35
N ASP A 73 4.90 4.01 18.21
CA ASP A 73 3.77 4.90 18.55
C ASP A 73 3.55 6.05 17.55
N ARG A 74 4.39 6.16 16.52
CA ARG A 74 4.33 7.24 15.52
C ARG A 74 4.25 6.70 14.10
N ALA A 75 3.79 5.46 13.96
CA ALA A 75 3.39 4.84 12.70
C ALA A 75 2.12 5.46 12.08
N ASP A 76 1.86 6.73 12.39
CA ASP A 76 0.72 7.51 11.93
C ASP A 76 1.14 8.41 10.74
N GLY A 77 0.44 8.24 9.63
CA GLY A 77 0.34 9.21 8.54
C GLY A 77 1.48 9.33 7.53
N SER A 78 2.72 8.89 7.80
CA SER A 78 3.81 9.02 6.79
C SER A 78 4.98 8.01 6.85
N GLY A 79 4.92 7.03 7.75
CA GLY A 79 6.10 6.20 8.12
C GLY A 79 5.95 4.68 8.02
N VAL A 80 4.80 4.14 7.60
CA VAL A 80 4.72 2.72 7.21
C VAL A 80 5.05 2.64 5.72
N PRO A 81 5.91 1.71 5.26
CA PRO A 81 5.93 1.37 3.85
C PRO A 81 4.51 0.99 3.45
N GLN A 82 3.86 1.77 2.58
CA GLN A 82 2.61 1.37 1.92
C GLN A 82 2.70 -0.02 1.27
N LEU A 83 3.94 -0.50 1.07
CA LEU A 83 4.31 -1.84 0.67
C LEU A 83 3.84 -2.94 1.64
N LEU A 84 3.90 -2.70 2.96
CA LEU A 84 3.76 -3.73 4.01
C LEU A 84 2.46 -3.66 4.80
N ARG A 85 1.68 -2.57 4.72
CA ARG A 85 0.44 -2.47 5.49
C ARG A 85 -0.67 -3.26 4.77
N PRO A 86 -1.29 -4.27 5.42
CA PRO A 86 -2.61 -4.73 4.98
C PRO A 86 -3.53 -3.51 5.00
N PHE A 87 -4.55 -3.48 4.14
CA PHE A 87 -5.51 -2.38 4.05
C PHE A 87 -6.35 -2.24 5.35
N ARG A 88 -5.75 -1.74 6.43
CA ARG A 88 -6.34 -1.60 7.78
C ARG A 88 -6.82 -0.18 8.10
N ALA A 89 -6.93 0.67 7.07
CA ALA A 89 -7.63 1.94 7.17
C ALA A 89 -9.13 1.64 7.23
N ARG A 90 -9.93 2.35 8.01
CA ARG A 90 -11.39 2.24 7.93
C ARG A 90 -11.83 2.37 6.45
N ALA A 91 -12.67 1.46 5.93
CA ALA A 91 -13.15 1.51 4.55
C ALA A 91 -14.49 2.25 4.39
N ALA A 92 -14.58 3.20 3.45
CA ALA A 92 -15.82 3.94 3.17
C ALA A 92 -16.88 3.03 2.53
N LEU A 93 -16.43 1.96 1.88
CA LEU A 93 -17.26 0.88 1.37
C LEU A 93 -16.54 -0.45 1.59
N GLY A 94 -17.28 -1.45 2.04
CA GLY A 94 -16.87 -2.85 2.02
C GLY A 94 -18.07 -3.72 1.67
N VAL A 95 -18.03 -4.36 0.49
CA VAL A 95 -19.14 -5.17 -0.03
C VAL A 95 -18.61 -6.48 -0.61
N GLU A 96 -19.39 -7.56 -0.46
CA GLU A 96 -19.01 -8.92 -0.91
C GLU A 96 -19.86 -9.42 -2.09
N ASN A 97 -20.83 -8.61 -2.52
CA ASN A 97 -21.82 -8.96 -3.54
C ASN A 97 -21.61 -8.23 -4.88
N ALA A 98 -20.42 -7.68 -5.11
CA ALA A 98 -20.08 -7.07 -6.38
C ALA A 98 -19.85 -8.14 -7.46
N ARG A 99 -19.84 -7.74 -8.72
CA ARG A 99 -19.55 -8.64 -9.86
C ARG A 99 -18.62 -7.94 -10.85
N LEU A 100 -17.68 -8.68 -11.42
CA LEU A 100 -16.86 -8.24 -12.55
C LEU A 100 -17.28 -9.03 -13.79
N ARG A 101 -17.79 -8.34 -14.80
CA ARG A 101 -18.20 -8.94 -16.09
C ARG A 101 -17.33 -8.42 -17.22
N PHE A 102 -16.63 -9.29 -17.93
CA PHE A 102 -15.87 -8.94 -19.13
C PHE A 102 -16.81 -8.63 -20.30
N HIS A 103 -16.41 -7.69 -21.15
CA HIS A 103 -17.18 -7.34 -22.35
C HIS A 103 -17.28 -8.52 -23.32
N ASP A 104 -18.41 -8.64 -24.01
CA ASP A 104 -18.60 -9.66 -25.05
C ASP A 104 -17.67 -9.40 -26.25
N GLY A 105 -17.31 -8.13 -26.49
CA GLY A 105 -16.35 -7.70 -27.53
C GLY A 105 -14.91 -7.55 -27.02
N LEU A 106 -14.47 -8.39 -26.07
CA LEU A 106 -13.09 -8.35 -25.57
C LEU A 106 -12.09 -8.60 -26.72
N PRO A 107 -11.06 -7.75 -26.92
CA PRO A 107 -10.08 -7.96 -27.98
C PRO A 107 -9.43 -9.35 -27.88
N PRO A 108 -9.26 -10.10 -28.98
CA PRO A 108 -8.75 -11.47 -28.96
C PRO A 108 -7.41 -11.61 -28.23
N GLU A 109 -6.52 -10.61 -28.35
CA GLU A 109 -5.24 -10.60 -27.65
C GLU A 109 -5.37 -10.50 -26.12
N LEU A 110 -6.47 -9.96 -25.59
CA LEU A 110 -6.72 -9.80 -24.16
C LEU A 110 -7.54 -10.96 -23.58
N CYS A 111 -7.93 -11.94 -24.40
CA CYS A 111 -8.64 -13.14 -23.99
C CYS A 111 -7.70 -14.17 -23.32
N VAL A 112 -7.30 -13.92 -22.07
CA VAL A 112 -6.29 -14.71 -21.33
C VAL A 112 -6.85 -15.18 -19.99
N GLY A 113 -6.56 -16.42 -19.58
CA GLY A 113 -6.99 -16.96 -18.28
C GLY A 113 -8.49 -16.74 -17.99
N TYR A 114 -8.80 -16.04 -16.89
CA TYR A 114 -10.17 -15.68 -16.50
C TYR A 114 -10.75 -14.48 -17.28
N ALA A 115 -9.93 -13.72 -18.03
CA ALA A 115 -10.42 -12.68 -18.93
C ALA A 115 -10.99 -13.32 -20.20
N ARG A 116 -12.28 -13.68 -20.16
CA ARG A 116 -13.00 -14.31 -21.28
C ARG A 116 -14.21 -13.47 -21.69
N PRO A 117 -14.52 -13.36 -22.99
CA PRO A 117 -15.68 -12.61 -23.45
C PRO A 117 -16.96 -13.01 -22.71
N GLY A 118 -17.66 -12.03 -22.13
CA GLY A 118 -18.92 -12.23 -21.42
C GLY A 118 -18.84 -12.99 -20.09
N ALA A 119 -17.66 -13.40 -19.65
CA ALA A 119 -17.47 -14.09 -18.37
C ALA A 119 -17.74 -13.13 -17.19
N GLU A 120 -18.40 -13.65 -16.17
CA GLU A 120 -18.78 -12.90 -14.98
C GLU A 120 -18.33 -13.62 -13.71
N TYR A 121 -17.74 -12.86 -12.79
CA TYR A 121 -17.15 -13.38 -11.56
C TYR A 121 -17.66 -12.62 -10.33
N PRO A 122 -17.96 -13.31 -9.22
CA PRO A 122 -18.19 -12.67 -7.94
C PRO A 122 -16.97 -11.85 -7.50
N ALA A 123 -17.21 -10.69 -6.92
CA ALA A 123 -16.16 -9.81 -6.44
C ALA A 123 -16.46 -9.21 -5.06
N VAL A 124 -15.39 -9.02 -4.29
CA VAL A 124 -15.39 -8.23 -3.05
C VAL A 124 -14.75 -6.89 -3.34
N VAL A 125 -15.40 -5.79 -2.96
CA VAL A 125 -14.90 -4.42 -3.20
C VAL A 125 -14.71 -3.69 -1.88
N ARG A 126 -13.57 -3.01 -1.77
CA ARG A 126 -13.23 -2.15 -0.66
C ARG A 126 -12.75 -0.78 -1.17
N LEU A 127 -13.42 0.30 -0.76
CA LEU A 127 -13.01 1.67 -1.03
C LEU A 127 -12.51 2.33 0.26
N SER A 128 -11.34 2.98 0.23
CA SER A 128 -10.79 3.62 1.42
C SER A 128 -9.87 4.81 1.14
N SER A 129 -9.55 5.55 2.19
CA SER A 129 -8.44 6.50 2.24
C SER A 129 -7.08 5.77 2.39
N ALA A 130 -5.97 6.43 2.08
CA ALA A 130 -4.62 5.91 2.20
C ALA A 130 -3.98 6.18 3.58
N SER A 131 -4.26 7.33 4.20
CA SER A 131 -3.73 7.75 5.51
C SER A 131 -4.29 6.90 6.67
N GLY A 132 -5.57 6.53 6.59
CA GLY A 132 -6.22 5.53 7.43
C GLY A 132 -6.44 5.92 8.89
N THR A 133 -6.27 7.19 9.24
CA THR A 133 -6.43 7.72 10.60
C THR A 133 -7.66 8.61 10.78
N GLU A 134 -8.34 9.02 9.70
CA GLU A 134 -9.41 10.01 9.76
C GLU A 134 -10.74 9.49 9.20
N PRO A 135 -11.87 10.06 9.64
CA PRO A 135 -13.20 9.80 9.08
C PRO A 135 -13.29 9.98 7.56
N TYR A 136 -14.31 9.39 6.93
CA TYR A 136 -14.44 9.20 5.46
C TYR A 136 -14.66 10.48 4.63
N GLY A 137 -13.85 11.52 4.82
CA GLY A 137 -14.03 12.77 4.08
C GLY A 137 -13.31 13.97 4.69
N ALA A 138 -12.96 13.88 5.97
CA ALA A 138 -12.42 15.00 6.77
C ALA A 138 -11.14 15.62 6.19
N THR A 139 -10.35 14.87 5.40
CA THR A 139 -9.08 15.37 4.86
C THR A 139 -8.82 15.01 3.40
N PRO A 140 -8.12 15.91 2.67
CA PRO A 140 -7.50 15.59 1.40
C PRO A 140 -6.54 14.41 1.56
N ASP A 141 -6.74 13.36 0.75
CA ASP A 141 -5.91 12.16 0.79
C ASP A 141 -6.04 11.38 -0.53
N LEU A 142 -5.04 10.53 -0.79
CA LEU A 142 -5.11 9.55 -1.86
C LEU A 142 -6.17 8.50 -1.52
N ARG A 143 -7.10 8.25 -2.46
CA ARG A 143 -8.12 7.21 -2.30
C ARG A 143 -7.68 5.91 -2.95
N ARG A 144 -8.26 4.80 -2.50
CA ARG A 144 -7.90 3.45 -2.90
C ARG A 144 -9.14 2.64 -3.19
N ILE A 145 -9.04 1.79 -4.19
CA ILE A 145 -9.97 0.70 -4.46
C ILE A 145 -9.19 -0.62 -4.41
N ALA A 146 -9.76 -1.60 -3.73
CA ALA A 146 -9.30 -2.98 -3.75
C ALA A 146 -10.45 -3.86 -4.17
N VAL A 147 -10.21 -4.72 -5.16
CA VAL A 147 -11.21 -5.64 -5.72
C VAL A 147 -10.61 -7.04 -5.66
N ARG A 148 -11.28 -7.96 -4.97
CA ARG A 148 -10.94 -9.39 -5.02
C ARG A 148 -11.93 -10.08 -5.94
N VAL A 149 -11.45 -10.65 -7.03
CA VAL A 149 -12.25 -11.42 -8.00
C VAL A 149 -12.09 -12.90 -7.68
N GLN A 150 -13.20 -13.62 -7.60
CA GLN A 150 -13.23 -15.07 -7.46
C GLN A 150 -13.35 -15.71 -8.86
N ALA A 151 -12.22 -16.03 -9.48
CA ALA A 151 -12.16 -16.54 -10.85
C ALA A 151 -12.43 -18.06 -10.96
N GLY A 152 -12.24 -18.78 -9.85
CA GLY A 152 -12.53 -20.22 -9.71
C GLY A 152 -12.53 -20.62 -8.23
N PRO A 153 -12.74 -21.89 -7.86
CA PRO A 153 -12.79 -22.32 -6.46
C PRO A 153 -11.52 -21.98 -5.65
N GLU A 154 -10.35 -22.11 -6.28
CA GLU A 154 -9.04 -21.83 -5.67
C GLU A 154 -8.31 -20.65 -6.34
N GLU A 155 -8.91 -20.03 -7.36
CA GLU A 155 -8.32 -18.95 -8.14
C GLU A 155 -8.92 -17.60 -7.73
N THR A 156 -8.09 -16.74 -7.15
CA THR A 156 -8.46 -15.39 -6.73
C THR A 156 -7.48 -14.34 -7.26
N HIS A 157 -8.01 -13.19 -7.65
CA HIS A 157 -7.24 -12.07 -8.17
C HIS A 157 -7.54 -10.79 -7.39
N ASP A 158 -6.53 -10.20 -6.78
CA ASP A 158 -6.65 -8.92 -6.07
C ASP A 158 -6.17 -7.76 -6.97
N LEU A 159 -7.13 -6.98 -7.49
CA LEU A 159 -6.85 -5.75 -8.23
C LEU A 159 -6.79 -4.57 -7.26
N LEU A 160 -5.61 -3.94 -7.18
CA LEU A 160 -5.37 -2.81 -6.29
C LEU A 160 -5.05 -1.55 -7.07
N ALA A 161 -5.78 -0.47 -6.80
CA ALA A 161 -5.60 0.80 -7.49
C ALA A 161 -5.78 2.00 -6.55
N THR A 162 -5.26 3.15 -6.98
CA THR A 162 -5.30 4.41 -6.22
C THR A 162 -5.77 5.57 -7.09
N SER A 163 -6.35 6.61 -6.50
CA SER A 163 -6.91 7.77 -7.23
C SER A 163 -5.86 8.76 -7.77
N PHE A 164 -4.69 8.26 -8.16
CA PHE A 164 -3.64 9.03 -8.82
C PHE A 164 -2.82 8.09 -9.74
N PRO A 165 -2.54 8.48 -11.00
CA PRO A 165 -2.01 7.58 -12.03
C PRO A 165 -0.55 7.13 -11.81
N VAL A 166 0.24 7.92 -11.07
CA VAL A 166 1.67 7.66 -10.90
C VAL A 166 2.07 7.53 -9.44
N SER A 167 3.17 6.82 -9.21
CA SER A 167 3.85 6.78 -7.91
C SER A 167 4.67 8.06 -7.70
N HIS A 168 4.95 8.37 -6.43
CA HIS A 168 5.97 9.38 -6.11
C HIS A 168 7.37 8.83 -6.38
N ALA A 169 7.60 7.53 -6.20
CA ALA A 169 8.87 6.84 -6.45
C ALA A 169 8.84 6.07 -7.77
N ALA A 170 9.93 6.10 -8.52
CA ALA A 170 10.14 5.29 -9.72
C ALA A 170 10.40 3.81 -9.33
N ASP A 171 11.23 3.60 -8.31
CA ASP A 171 11.72 2.30 -7.86
C ASP A 171 11.72 2.17 -6.32
N ALA A 172 12.16 1.01 -5.82
CA ALA A 172 12.22 0.72 -4.40
C ALA A 172 13.26 1.57 -3.64
N HIS A 173 14.36 1.96 -4.29
CA HIS A 173 15.40 2.79 -3.68
C HIS A 173 14.84 4.18 -3.34
N GLU A 174 14.20 4.83 -4.31
CA GLU A 174 13.54 6.12 -4.11
C GLU A 174 12.43 6.02 -3.06
N PHE A 175 11.64 4.95 -3.08
CA PHE A 175 10.58 4.74 -2.09
C PHE A 175 11.15 4.69 -0.66
N VAL A 176 12.23 3.94 -0.46
CA VAL A 176 12.89 3.82 0.86
C VAL A 176 13.57 5.14 1.26
N ALA A 177 14.20 5.84 0.33
CA ALA A 177 14.78 7.16 0.58
C ALA A 177 13.72 8.16 1.04
N PHE A 178 12.55 8.16 0.40
CA PHE A 178 11.41 8.97 0.84
C PHE A 178 10.95 8.59 2.25
N ALA A 179 10.72 7.30 2.48
CA ALA A 179 10.28 6.80 3.77
C ALA A 179 11.26 7.17 4.90
N LYS A 180 12.58 7.13 4.64
CA LYS A 180 13.61 7.58 5.58
C LYS A 180 13.54 9.08 5.86
N ALA A 181 13.35 9.89 4.82
CA ALA A 181 13.25 11.34 4.96
C ALA A 181 11.99 11.79 5.72
N THR A 182 10.92 10.98 5.74
CA THR A 182 9.69 11.30 6.46
C THR A 182 9.53 10.56 7.78
N ALA A 183 10.27 9.48 7.99
CA ALA A 183 10.19 8.70 9.22
C ALA A 183 10.73 9.48 10.43
N GLY A 184 10.08 9.29 11.57
CA GLY A 184 10.53 9.84 12.86
C GLY A 184 10.33 11.36 13.01
N ALA A 185 9.88 12.07 11.98
CA ALA A 185 9.65 13.50 12.05
C ALA A 185 8.41 13.82 12.91
N GLY A 186 8.64 14.29 14.14
CA GLY A 186 7.62 14.62 15.14
C GLY A 186 7.06 16.04 14.98
N SER A 187 7.70 16.89 14.19
CA SER A 187 7.25 18.25 13.90
C SER A 187 7.21 18.57 12.40
N THR A 188 6.45 19.60 12.02
CA THR A 188 6.41 20.12 10.65
C THR A 188 7.79 20.58 10.15
N VAL A 189 8.62 21.10 11.05
CA VAL A 189 9.98 21.56 10.74
C VAL A 189 10.89 20.38 10.41
N GLU A 190 10.84 19.31 11.21
CA GLU A 190 11.60 18.08 10.93
C GLU A 190 11.17 17.43 9.61
N LYS A 191 9.85 17.40 9.33
CA LYS A 191 9.32 16.91 8.05
C LYS A 191 9.83 17.76 6.88
N ALA A 192 9.86 19.08 7.04
CA ALA A 192 10.38 19.98 6.02
C ALA A 192 11.89 19.75 5.81
N PHE A 193 12.68 19.64 6.89
CA PHE A 193 14.10 19.34 6.78
C PHE A 193 14.36 18.02 6.05
N GLY A 194 13.64 16.95 6.40
CA GLY A 194 13.72 15.67 5.71
C GLY A 194 13.42 15.78 4.21
N LEU A 195 12.32 16.44 3.84
CA LEU A 195 11.87 16.56 2.46
C LEU A 195 12.69 17.51 1.58
N PHE A 196 13.26 18.57 2.16
CA PHE A 196 13.97 19.62 1.43
C PHE A 196 15.50 19.56 1.55
N VAL A 197 16.04 18.77 2.49
CA VAL A 197 17.49 18.60 2.67
C VAL A 197 17.89 17.14 2.51
N GLN A 198 17.37 16.24 3.35
CA GLN A 198 17.82 14.84 3.35
C GLN A 198 17.46 14.10 2.05
N LEU A 199 16.23 14.29 1.56
CA LEU A 199 15.76 13.64 0.34
C LEU A 199 16.56 14.07 -0.90
N PRO A 200 16.75 15.37 -1.22
CA PRO A 200 17.62 15.78 -2.32
C PRO A 200 19.05 15.26 -2.24
N LEU A 201 19.62 15.14 -1.04
CA LEU A 201 20.95 14.55 -0.85
C LEU A 201 20.99 13.04 -1.14
N ALA A 202 19.88 12.33 -0.93
CA ALA A 202 19.79 10.89 -1.15
C ALA A 202 19.50 10.50 -2.60
N VAL A 203 18.64 11.26 -3.30
CA VAL A 203 18.15 10.89 -4.65
C VAL A 203 18.44 11.92 -5.74
N GLY A 204 19.05 13.05 -5.38
CA GLY A 204 19.26 14.19 -6.27
C GLY A 204 18.10 15.18 -6.28
N TRP A 205 18.40 16.43 -6.63
CA TRP A 205 17.45 17.55 -6.56
C TRP A 205 16.24 17.39 -7.48
N ALA A 206 16.45 17.00 -8.74
CA ALA A 206 15.38 16.82 -9.72
C ALA A 206 14.43 15.69 -9.31
N THR A 207 14.98 14.56 -8.87
CA THR A 207 14.22 13.41 -8.38
C THR A 207 13.41 13.77 -7.14
N ALA A 208 14.03 14.39 -6.14
CA ALA A 208 13.32 14.83 -4.93
C ALA A 208 12.19 15.81 -5.24
N ASP A 209 12.36 16.69 -6.24
CA ASP A 209 11.29 17.58 -6.68
C ASP A 209 10.13 16.83 -7.34
N ARG A 210 10.41 15.88 -8.25
CA ARG A 210 9.39 15.00 -8.84
C ARG A 210 8.59 14.27 -7.75
N MET A 211 9.27 13.68 -6.78
CA MET A 211 8.64 12.95 -5.68
C MET A 211 7.71 13.84 -4.86
N ARG A 212 8.20 15.02 -4.44
CA ARG A 212 7.39 16.01 -3.68
C ARG A 212 6.18 16.49 -4.49
N ARG A 213 6.37 16.79 -5.78
CA ARG A 213 5.31 17.25 -6.67
C ARG A 213 4.23 16.18 -6.82
N ASN A 214 4.60 14.95 -7.16
CA ASN A 214 3.67 13.84 -7.33
C ASN A 214 2.89 13.58 -6.04
N LEU A 215 3.58 13.55 -4.89
CA LEU A 215 2.91 13.37 -3.60
C LEU A 215 1.95 14.52 -3.29
N ARG A 216 2.36 15.78 -3.51
CA ARG A 216 1.54 16.96 -3.25
C ARG A 216 0.27 16.97 -4.11
N ILE A 217 0.35 16.55 -5.37
CA ILE A 217 -0.83 16.45 -6.24
C ILE A 217 -1.74 15.32 -5.74
N ALA A 218 -1.17 14.14 -5.47
CA ALA A 218 -1.90 12.97 -5.02
C ALA A 218 -2.68 13.20 -3.72
N THR A 219 -2.12 13.96 -2.76
CA THR A 219 -2.72 14.16 -1.44
C THR A 219 -3.58 15.41 -1.30
N ARG A 220 -3.50 16.37 -2.23
CA ARG A 220 -4.35 17.57 -2.19
C ARG A 220 -5.71 17.40 -2.85
N HIS A 221 -5.96 16.27 -3.52
CA HIS A 221 -7.22 16.02 -4.21
C HIS A 221 -8.37 15.82 -3.22
N THR A 222 -9.30 16.77 -3.17
CA THR A 222 -10.54 16.63 -2.40
C THR A 222 -11.57 15.86 -3.20
N VAL A 223 -11.79 14.60 -2.84
CA VAL A 223 -12.77 13.73 -3.49
C VAL A 223 -14.18 14.03 -2.99
N GLY A 224 -15.11 14.33 -3.90
CA GLY A 224 -16.52 14.52 -3.57
C GLY A 224 -17.36 13.24 -3.59
N SER A 225 -16.94 12.23 -4.34
CA SER A 225 -17.63 10.95 -4.43
C SER A 225 -16.67 9.88 -4.90
N LEU A 226 -16.49 8.81 -4.12
CA LEU A 226 -15.64 7.68 -4.51
C LEU A 226 -16.18 6.92 -5.72
N ALA A 227 -17.49 6.99 -5.97
CA ALA A 227 -18.13 6.41 -7.14
C ALA A 227 -17.80 7.16 -8.45
N ARG A 228 -17.29 8.39 -8.35
CA ARG A 228 -16.94 9.25 -9.49
C ARG A 228 -15.44 9.39 -9.71
N GLU A 229 -14.62 8.74 -8.89
CA GLU A 229 -13.17 8.74 -9.02
C GLU A 229 -12.72 7.69 -10.03
N THR A 230 -11.61 7.99 -10.70
CA THR A 230 -10.83 6.97 -11.44
C THR A 230 -9.70 6.47 -10.56
N PHE A 231 -9.41 5.17 -10.62
CA PHE A 231 -8.35 4.54 -9.86
C PHE A 231 -7.37 3.83 -10.78
N TRP A 232 -6.07 4.02 -10.58
CA TRP A 232 -5.01 3.44 -11.38
C TRP A 232 -4.19 2.43 -10.59
N SER A 233 -3.82 1.34 -11.25
CA SER A 233 -2.90 0.32 -10.73
C SER A 233 -1.52 0.87 -10.37
N ARG A 234 -1.08 1.94 -11.06
CA ARG A 234 0.25 2.61 -11.01
C ARG A 234 1.42 1.74 -11.46
N GLY A 235 1.43 0.46 -11.10
CA GLY A 235 2.38 -0.54 -11.59
C GLY A 235 1.80 -1.36 -12.74
N ALA A 236 2.67 -1.89 -13.60
CA ALA A 236 2.25 -2.82 -14.63
C ALA A 236 1.95 -4.21 -14.04
N ILE A 237 1.10 -4.96 -14.73
CA ILE A 237 0.87 -6.39 -14.53
C ILE A 237 1.11 -7.09 -15.86
N LEU A 238 1.50 -8.36 -15.81
CA LEU A 238 1.49 -9.20 -16.99
C LEU A 238 0.04 -9.52 -17.36
N TRP A 239 -0.24 -9.68 -18.65
CA TRP A 239 -1.54 -10.13 -19.15
C TRP A 239 -1.32 -11.32 -20.11
N GLY A 240 -0.73 -12.37 -19.57
CA GLY A 240 -0.26 -13.56 -20.27
C GLY A 240 0.46 -13.20 -21.59
N PRO A 241 0.10 -13.82 -22.72
CA PRO A 241 0.70 -13.54 -24.01
C PRO A 241 0.55 -12.09 -24.53
N ALA A 242 -0.40 -11.31 -23.98
CA ALA A 242 -0.61 -9.93 -24.41
C ALA A 242 0.51 -8.97 -23.95
N GLY A 243 1.37 -9.43 -23.02
CA GLY A 243 2.46 -8.64 -22.46
C GLY A 243 2.02 -7.74 -21.29
N PRO A 244 2.84 -6.76 -20.93
CA PRO A 244 2.55 -5.86 -19.81
C PRO A 244 1.39 -4.92 -20.10
N VAL A 245 0.53 -4.74 -19.10
CA VAL A 245 -0.53 -3.74 -19.11
C VAL A 245 -0.54 -2.96 -17.80
N ARG A 246 -1.01 -1.71 -17.85
CA ARG A 246 -1.53 -1.02 -16.65
C ARG A 246 -3.04 -1.02 -16.73
N PHE A 247 -3.70 -1.28 -15.61
CA PHE A 247 -5.16 -1.17 -15.55
C PHE A 247 -5.61 0.08 -14.78
N GLN A 248 -6.81 0.54 -15.10
CA GLN A 248 -7.54 1.55 -14.36
C GLN A 248 -9.01 1.16 -14.19
N LEU A 249 -9.64 1.63 -13.12
CA LEU A 249 -11.07 1.53 -12.85
C LEU A 249 -11.64 2.93 -12.91
N ARG A 250 -12.34 3.26 -14.00
CA ARG A 250 -13.01 4.57 -14.17
C ARG A 250 -14.52 4.42 -13.99
N PRO A 251 -15.26 5.46 -13.59
CA PRO A 251 -16.72 5.37 -13.49
C PRO A 251 -17.33 4.98 -14.82
N ALA A 252 -18.25 4.02 -14.81
CA ALA A 252 -19.00 3.65 -16.01
C ALA A 252 -19.92 4.80 -16.45
N PRO A 253 -20.18 4.96 -17.76
CA PRO A 253 -21.12 5.96 -18.25
C PRO A 253 -22.53 5.71 -17.69
N GLY A 254 -23.29 6.79 -17.46
CA GLY A 254 -24.67 6.68 -16.95
C GLY A 254 -24.79 6.34 -15.46
N GLY A 255 -23.73 6.57 -14.67
CA GLY A 255 -23.71 6.24 -13.25
C GLY A 255 -24.88 6.84 -12.44
N THR A 256 -25.38 6.05 -11.48
CA THR A 256 -26.49 6.42 -10.58
C THR A 256 -26.24 7.75 -9.89
N PRO A 257 -27.14 8.74 -9.96
CA PRO A 257 -26.93 10.03 -9.29
C PRO A 257 -26.98 9.89 -7.76
N ALA A 258 -26.36 10.84 -7.07
CA ALA A 258 -26.49 11.00 -5.63
C ALA A 258 -26.47 12.50 -5.28
N PRO A 259 -27.11 12.91 -4.18
CA PRO A 259 -27.01 14.27 -3.68
C PRO A 259 -25.54 14.67 -3.43
N PRO A 260 -25.19 15.95 -3.58
CA PRO A 260 -23.86 16.42 -3.20
C PRO A 260 -23.53 16.03 -1.75
N PRO A 261 -22.29 15.60 -1.45
CA PRO A 261 -21.90 15.26 -0.10
C PRO A 261 -21.95 16.49 0.82
N ASP A 262 -22.44 16.31 2.04
CA ASP A 262 -22.28 17.30 3.10
C ASP A 262 -20.84 17.28 3.61
N ARG A 263 -20.00 18.23 3.17
CA ARG A 263 -18.58 18.28 3.57
C ARG A 263 -18.37 18.61 5.05
N GLY A 264 -19.41 19.03 5.77
CA GLY A 264 -19.37 19.17 7.24
C GLY A 264 -19.46 17.83 7.97
N ASP A 265 -19.95 16.78 7.29
CA ASP A 265 -20.01 15.44 7.84
C ASP A 265 -18.64 14.74 7.70
N PRO A 266 -18.00 14.34 8.80
CA PRO A 266 -16.73 13.61 8.74
C PRO A 266 -16.81 12.30 7.93
N ASP A 267 -18.00 11.69 7.81
CA ASP A 267 -18.24 10.43 7.09
C ASP A 267 -18.90 10.62 5.71
N TYR A 268 -18.81 11.81 5.11
CA TYR A 268 -19.60 12.14 3.91
C TYR A 268 -19.39 11.21 2.72
N LEU A 269 -18.19 10.63 2.52
CA LEU A 269 -17.98 9.70 1.40
C LEU A 269 -18.75 8.40 1.61
N HIS A 270 -18.85 7.93 2.86
CA HIS A 270 -19.66 6.76 3.18
C HIS A 270 -21.15 7.06 2.96
N ARG A 271 -21.63 8.21 3.47
CA ARG A 271 -23.03 8.63 3.27
C ARG A 271 -23.38 8.83 1.81
N GLU A 272 -22.49 9.43 1.02
CA GLU A 272 -22.70 9.61 -0.42
C GLU A 272 -22.84 8.27 -1.14
N LEU A 273 -21.99 7.29 -0.83
CA LEU A 273 -22.08 5.94 -1.36
C LEU A 273 -23.37 5.22 -0.92
N ALA A 274 -23.79 5.39 0.34
CA ALA A 274 -25.03 4.81 0.85
C ALA A 274 -26.26 5.39 0.13
N MET A 275 -26.31 6.71 -0.05
CA MET A 275 -27.38 7.37 -0.80
C MET A 275 -27.42 6.86 -2.25
N ARG A 276 -26.26 6.79 -2.92
CA ARG A 276 -26.16 6.29 -4.29
C ARG A 276 -26.66 4.85 -4.40
N LEU A 277 -26.13 3.94 -3.58
CA LEU A 277 -26.48 2.52 -3.60
C LEU A 277 -27.91 2.23 -3.16
N SER A 278 -28.58 3.15 -2.45
CA SER A 278 -30.00 2.98 -2.14
C SER A 278 -30.91 3.17 -3.37
N THR A 279 -30.45 3.88 -4.40
CA THR A 279 -31.25 4.22 -5.59
C THR A 279 -30.86 3.43 -6.83
N GLY A 280 -29.59 3.03 -6.97
CA GLY A 280 -29.11 2.28 -8.13
C GLY A 280 -27.70 1.69 -7.93
N ASP A 281 -27.19 1.08 -8.98
CA ASP A 281 -25.87 0.43 -8.96
C ASP A 281 -24.74 1.45 -9.03
N ILE A 282 -23.57 1.09 -8.52
CA ILE A 282 -22.31 1.77 -8.82
C ILE A 282 -21.53 0.87 -9.76
N ALA A 283 -21.09 1.41 -10.89
CA ALA A 283 -20.33 0.65 -11.88
C ALA A 283 -19.01 1.36 -12.23
N PHE A 284 -17.95 0.58 -12.38
CA PHE A 284 -16.65 1.02 -12.89
C PHE A 284 -16.27 0.19 -14.11
N GLU A 285 -15.80 0.84 -15.18
CA GLU A 285 -15.12 0.15 -16.27
C GLU A 285 -13.69 -0.18 -15.83
N LEU A 286 -13.36 -1.47 -15.83
CA LEU A 286 -11.98 -1.94 -15.83
C LEU A 286 -11.44 -1.74 -17.24
N CYS A 287 -10.44 -0.87 -17.36
CA CYS A 287 -9.75 -0.59 -18.60
C CYS A 287 -8.28 -0.96 -18.49
N VAL A 288 -7.66 -1.26 -19.63
CA VAL A 288 -6.23 -1.54 -19.73
C VAL A 288 -5.55 -0.61 -20.75
N GLN A 289 -4.30 -0.28 -20.47
CA GLN A 289 -3.35 0.33 -21.38
C GLN A 289 -2.23 -0.67 -21.64
N ARG A 290 -1.85 -0.87 -22.90
CA ARG A 290 -0.82 -1.85 -23.29
C ARG A 290 0.56 -1.22 -23.35
N TYR A 291 1.57 -2.00 -23.02
CA TYR A 291 2.97 -1.65 -23.20
C TYR A 291 3.31 -1.44 -24.68
N LEU A 292 4.18 -0.46 -24.94
CA LEU A 292 4.72 -0.13 -26.25
C LEU A 292 6.25 -0.22 -26.24
N ASP A 293 6.90 0.58 -25.39
CA ASP A 293 8.35 0.61 -25.21
C ASP A 293 8.72 1.24 -23.86
N ASP A 294 9.98 1.11 -23.47
CA ASP A 294 10.48 1.58 -22.17
C ASP A 294 10.54 3.10 -22.03
N ARG A 295 10.41 3.87 -23.12
CA ARG A 295 10.44 5.34 -23.06
C ARG A 295 9.05 5.90 -22.81
N ARG A 296 8.03 5.34 -23.46
CA ARG A 296 6.63 5.82 -23.38
C ARG A 296 5.83 5.09 -22.31
N THR A 297 6.09 3.80 -22.12
CA THR A 297 5.36 2.94 -21.20
C THR A 297 6.33 2.13 -20.32
N PRO A 298 7.19 2.78 -19.51
CA PRO A 298 8.17 2.06 -18.71
C PRO A 298 7.48 1.14 -17.69
N VAL A 299 7.89 -0.13 -17.70
CA VAL A 299 7.46 -1.13 -16.70
C VAL A 299 8.19 -0.91 -15.38
N GLU A 300 9.48 -0.55 -15.44
CA GLU A 300 10.36 -0.42 -14.28
C GLU A 300 10.29 0.95 -13.58
N ASP A 301 9.66 1.97 -14.19
CA ASP A 301 9.46 3.30 -13.60
C ASP A 301 7.98 3.55 -13.27
N GLY A 302 7.63 3.38 -12.00
CA GLY A 302 6.28 3.61 -11.49
C GLY A 302 5.86 5.09 -11.43
N SER A 303 6.76 6.02 -11.72
CA SER A 303 6.52 7.46 -11.61
C SER A 303 6.20 8.17 -12.92
N VAL A 304 6.36 7.45 -14.03
CA VAL A 304 6.00 7.92 -15.37
C VAL A 304 4.57 7.49 -15.69
N GLU A 305 3.77 8.44 -16.16
CA GLU A 305 2.41 8.19 -16.63
C GLU A 305 2.43 7.58 -18.03
N TRP A 306 1.63 6.53 -18.25
CA TRP A 306 1.37 6.00 -19.58
C TRP A 306 0.28 6.87 -20.21
N ARG A 307 0.68 7.80 -21.08
CA ARG A 307 -0.23 8.79 -21.64
C ARG A 307 -1.26 8.11 -22.54
N GLU A 308 -2.51 8.53 -22.46
CA GLU A 308 -3.58 7.99 -23.31
C GLU A 308 -3.33 8.23 -24.81
N SER A 309 -2.57 9.29 -25.16
CA SER A 309 -2.14 9.57 -26.53
C SER A 309 -1.17 8.54 -27.10
N ASP A 310 -0.39 7.90 -26.22
CA ASP A 310 0.56 6.86 -26.60
C ASP A 310 -0.10 5.49 -26.48
N ALA A 311 -0.65 5.17 -25.30
CA ALA A 311 -1.30 3.90 -24.98
C ALA A 311 -2.79 4.12 -24.71
N PRO A 312 -3.68 3.86 -25.69
CA PRO A 312 -5.12 4.04 -25.52
C PRO A 312 -5.70 3.23 -24.36
N VAL A 313 -6.69 3.81 -23.69
CA VAL A 313 -7.43 3.16 -22.60
C VAL A 313 -8.54 2.30 -23.20
N VAL A 314 -8.35 0.97 -23.16
CA VAL A 314 -9.30 0.00 -23.72
C VAL A 314 -10.17 -0.56 -22.60
N PRO A 315 -11.50 -0.33 -22.59
CA PRO A 315 -12.40 -0.97 -21.61
C PRO A 315 -12.48 -2.47 -21.89
N VAL A 316 -12.34 -3.29 -20.85
CA VAL A 316 -12.32 -4.77 -20.94
C VAL A 316 -13.38 -5.45 -20.09
N ALA A 317 -13.81 -4.83 -19.00
CA ALA A 317 -14.83 -5.36 -18.12
C ALA A 317 -15.56 -4.26 -17.35
N VAL A 318 -16.70 -4.59 -16.74
CA VAL A 318 -17.45 -3.72 -15.84
C VAL A 318 -17.51 -4.37 -14.47
N LEU A 319 -17.05 -3.64 -13.46
CA LEU A 319 -17.22 -3.96 -12.04
C LEU A 319 -18.49 -3.28 -11.53
N THR A 320 -19.47 -4.06 -11.12
CA THR A 320 -20.76 -3.56 -10.62
C THR A 320 -20.90 -3.87 -9.13
N VAL A 321 -21.12 -2.83 -8.32
CA VAL A 321 -21.62 -2.93 -6.96
C VAL A 321 -23.14 -2.73 -7.01
N PRO A 322 -23.94 -3.77 -6.73
CA PRO A 322 -25.38 -3.68 -6.92
C PRO A 322 -26.05 -2.78 -5.86
N ARG A 323 -27.18 -2.19 -6.25
CA ARG A 323 -28.10 -1.43 -5.40
C ARG A 323 -28.38 -2.19 -4.12
N GLN A 324 -28.13 -1.56 -2.97
CA GLN A 324 -28.31 -2.13 -1.65
C GLN A 324 -28.37 -1.05 -0.57
N ASN A 325 -28.99 -1.39 0.56
CA ASN A 325 -28.95 -0.57 1.76
C ASN A 325 -27.69 -0.89 2.59
N LEU A 326 -26.71 0.02 2.59
CA LEU A 326 -25.48 -0.11 3.38
C LEU A 326 -25.72 -0.07 4.90
N ASP A 327 -26.84 0.50 5.33
CA ASP A 327 -27.25 0.59 6.74
C ASP A 327 -28.07 -0.64 7.20
N SER A 328 -28.14 -1.70 6.40
CA SER A 328 -28.69 -2.97 6.85
C SER A 328 -27.68 -3.73 7.72
N ASP A 329 -28.16 -4.55 8.67
CA ASP A 329 -27.30 -5.39 9.51
C ASP A 329 -26.44 -6.35 8.68
N ARG A 330 -27.01 -6.86 7.58
CA ARG A 330 -26.30 -7.71 6.62
C ARG A 330 -25.14 -6.96 5.95
N ALA A 331 -25.36 -5.73 5.48
CA ALA A 331 -24.33 -4.93 4.84
C ALA A 331 -23.23 -4.50 5.83
N ARG A 332 -23.59 -4.08 7.04
CA ARG A 332 -22.62 -3.79 8.12
C ARG A 332 -21.76 -5.01 8.47
N SER A 333 -22.38 -6.19 8.57
CA SER A 333 -21.67 -7.44 8.84
C SER A 333 -20.70 -7.81 7.71
N ALA A 334 -21.10 -7.62 6.45
CA ALA A 334 -20.24 -7.81 5.29
C ALA A 334 -19.07 -6.80 5.30
N ALA A 335 -19.34 -5.51 5.52
CA ALA A 335 -18.29 -4.50 5.64
C ALA A 335 -17.28 -4.85 6.74
N GLY A 336 -17.74 -5.32 7.90
CA GLY A 336 -16.87 -5.79 8.99
C GLY A 336 -16.00 -6.99 8.61
N ARG A 337 -16.50 -7.92 7.77
CA ARG A 337 -15.69 -9.02 7.22
C ARG A 337 -14.67 -8.52 6.21
N VAL A 338 -15.08 -7.64 5.29
CA VAL A 338 -14.19 -7.03 4.29
C VAL A 338 -13.05 -6.24 4.95
N GLU A 339 -13.32 -5.55 6.04
CA GLU A 339 -12.31 -4.81 6.82
C GLU A 339 -11.21 -5.74 7.38
N ARG A 340 -11.51 -7.02 7.61
CA ARG A 340 -10.54 -8.02 8.07
C ARG A 340 -9.78 -8.70 6.93
N LEU A 341 -10.15 -8.48 5.67
CA LEU A 341 -9.47 -9.08 4.53
C LEU A 341 -8.11 -8.41 4.30
N ALA A 342 -7.10 -9.24 4.04
CA ALA A 342 -5.81 -8.79 3.53
C ALA A 342 -5.82 -8.89 2.01
N PHE A 343 -5.87 -7.75 1.32
CA PHE A 343 -5.67 -7.68 -0.13
C PHE A 343 -4.17 -7.59 -0.46
N ASN A 344 -3.73 -8.33 -1.47
CA ASN A 344 -2.34 -8.45 -1.88
C ASN A 344 -2.25 -8.51 -3.41
N PRO A 345 -1.53 -7.62 -4.10
CA PRO A 345 -1.49 -7.64 -5.57
C PRO A 345 -0.84 -8.91 -6.14
N TRP A 346 -0.13 -9.69 -5.32
CA TRP A 346 0.43 -10.99 -5.68
C TRP A 346 -0.54 -12.16 -5.45
N HIS A 347 -1.77 -11.92 -4.96
CA HIS A 347 -2.85 -12.90 -5.05
C HIS A 347 -3.41 -12.86 -6.47
N THR A 348 -2.78 -13.62 -7.35
CA THR A 348 -3.07 -13.70 -8.77
C THR A 348 -2.37 -14.94 -9.34
N THR A 349 -2.51 -15.20 -10.63
CA THR A 349 -1.78 -16.26 -11.34
C THR A 349 -0.52 -15.70 -12.01
N GLU A 350 0.38 -16.59 -12.45
CA GLU A 350 1.58 -16.19 -13.19
C GLU A 350 1.26 -15.42 -14.48
N GLU A 351 0.12 -15.71 -15.12
CA GLU A 351 -0.33 -14.98 -16.31
C GLU A 351 -0.72 -13.54 -15.99
N PHE A 352 -1.13 -13.25 -14.75
CA PHE A 352 -1.56 -11.92 -14.31
C PHE A 352 -0.65 -11.31 -13.23
N ARG A 353 0.60 -11.78 -13.13
CA ARG A 353 1.53 -11.39 -12.07
C ARG A 353 1.89 -9.90 -12.16
N PRO A 354 2.06 -9.18 -11.04
CA PRO A 354 2.61 -7.84 -11.04
C PRO A 354 4.02 -7.78 -11.66
N LEU A 355 4.30 -6.69 -12.37
CA LEU A 355 5.59 -6.41 -13.02
C LEU A 355 6.22 -5.12 -12.49
N GLY A 356 7.52 -4.97 -12.70
CA GLY A 356 8.29 -3.77 -12.37
C GLY A 356 8.86 -3.77 -10.95
N ASN A 357 9.94 -3.02 -10.77
CA ASN A 357 10.76 -2.97 -9.56
C ASN A 357 9.94 -2.78 -8.27
N LEU A 358 9.02 -1.81 -8.22
CA LEU A 358 8.19 -1.57 -7.04
C LEU A 358 7.30 -2.76 -6.65
N ASN A 359 6.76 -3.47 -7.64
CA ASN A 359 5.92 -4.64 -7.37
C ASN A 359 6.77 -5.82 -6.87
N ARG A 360 7.94 -6.06 -7.49
CA ARG A 360 8.89 -7.09 -7.03
C ARG A 360 9.40 -6.79 -5.63
N ALA A 361 9.71 -5.53 -5.32
CA ALA A 361 10.06 -5.09 -3.97
C ALA A 361 8.92 -5.36 -2.97
N ARG A 362 7.66 -5.15 -3.37
CA ARG A 362 6.50 -5.47 -2.53
C ARG A 362 6.40 -6.97 -2.24
N LYS A 363 6.66 -7.82 -3.23
CA LYS A 363 6.71 -9.28 -3.04
C LYS A 363 7.74 -9.67 -1.99
N ALA A 364 8.98 -9.23 -2.19
CA ALA A 364 10.11 -9.53 -1.31
C ALA A 364 9.86 -9.02 0.12
N ALA A 365 9.28 -7.83 0.25
CA ALA A 365 8.98 -7.26 1.55
C ALA A 365 7.90 -8.07 2.30
N SER A 366 6.84 -8.49 1.62
CA SER A 366 5.80 -9.36 2.19
C SER A 366 6.35 -10.71 2.63
N GLU A 367 7.19 -11.35 1.80
CA GLU A 367 7.84 -12.63 2.11
C GLU A 367 8.78 -12.50 3.33
N THR A 368 9.58 -11.44 3.38
CA THR A 368 10.49 -11.15 4.52
C THR A 368 9.70 -10.90 5.81
N ALA A 369 8.62 -10.11 5.75
CA ALA A 369 7.78 -9.82 6.91
C ALA A 369 7.03 -11.07 7.44
N ALA A 370 6.70 -12.01 6.55
CA ALA A 370 6.13 -13.30 6.94
C ALA A 370 7.18 -14.18 7.63
N ALA A 371 8.41 -14.25 7.10
CA ALA A 371 9.51 -14.99 7.72
C ALA A 371 9.87 -14.44 9.11
N ASP A 372 9.91 -13.12 9.28
CA ASP A 372 10.14 -12.45 10.57
C ASP A 372 9.06 -12.75 11.62
N ARG A 373 7.84 -13.13 11.19
CA ARG A 373 6.75 -13.55 12.10
C ARG A 373 6.91 -14.99 12.58
N ILE A 374 7.57 -15.84 11.78
CA ILE A 374 7.75 -17.28 12.02
C ILE A 374 9.05 -17.55 12.81
N GLY A 375 10.06 -16.67 12.72
CA GLY A 375 11.30 -16.80 13.48
C GLY A 375 11.10 -16.77 15.01
N PRO A 376 11.95 -17.46 15.80
CA PRO A 376 11.86 -17.46 17.25
C PRO A 376 11.95 -16.02 17.74
N ARG A 377 10.91 -15.54 18.44
CA ARG A 377 10.97 -14.29 19.19
C ARG A 377 11.98 -14.47 20.32
N LEU A 378 13.25 -14.25 20.02
CA LEU A 378 14.22 -13.94 21.06
C LEU A 378 13.76 -12.62 21.66
N HIS A 379 13.05 -12.72 22.77
CA HIS A 379 12.84 -11.62 23.70
C HIS A 379 14.21 -11.22 24.23
N HIS A 380 14.96 -10.45 23.44
CA HIS A 380 15.93 -9.55 24.03
C HIS A 380 15.08 -8.48 24.72
N THR A 381 14.96 -8.60 26.04
CA THR A 381 14.61 -7.50 26.92
C THR A 381 15.70 -6.44 26.74
N ALA A 382 15.63 -5.69 25.64
CA ALA A 382 16.43 -4.51 25.45
C ALA A 382 15.84 -3.45 26.38
N GLU A 383 16.60 -3.08 27.38
CA GLU A 383 16.42 -1.85 28.16
C GLU A 383 16.03 -0.70 27.21
N PRO A 384 15.05 0.16 27.54
CA PRO A 384 14.65 1.25 26.65
C PRO A 384 15.90 2.05 26.24
N PRO A 385 16.16 2.24 24.94
CA PRO A 385 17.31 3.02 24.52
C PRO A 385 17.17 4.42 25.10
N ARG A 386 18.14 4.83 25.92
CA ARG A 386 18.31 6.22 26.30
C ARG A 386 18.33 7.05 25.02
N ALA A 387 17.53 8.11 24.98
CA ALA A 387 17.44 9.01 23.82
C ALA A 387 18.84 9.31 23.26
N PRO A 388 19.08 9.16 21.94
CA PRO A 388 20.40 9.39 21.39
C PRO A 388 20.76 10.87 21.57
N LEU A 389 21.69 11.14 22.48
CA LEU A 389 22.41 12.41 22.54
C LEU A 389 23.25 12.50 21.26
N LEU A 390 22.93 13.46 20.38
CA LEU A 390 23.76 13.78 19.22
C LEU A 390 25.23 13.98 19.66
N PRO A 391 26.22 13.43 18.95
CA PRO A 391 27.63 13.71 19.22
C PRO A 391 27.90 15.22 19.18
N ASP A 392 28.65 15.73 20.16
CA ASP A 392 28.95 17.16 20.32
C ASP A 392 29.38 17.92 19.04
N PRO A 393 30.16 17.35 18.09
CA PRO A 393 30.50 18.07 16.85
C PRO A 393 29.29 18.28 15.92
N VAL A 394 28.30 17.38 15.92
CA VAL A 394 27.08 17.51 15.11
C VAL A 394 26.14 18.55 15.73
N ARG A 395 26.08 18.62 17.07
CA ARG A 395 25.35 19.67 17.80
C ARG A 395 25.93 21.05 17.50
N ALA A 396 27.27 21.18 17.42
CA ALA A 396 27.93 22.43 17.08
C ALA A 396 27.67 22.89 15.63
N ALA A 397 27.64 21.96 14.67
CA ALA A 397 27.36 22.26 13.26
C ALA A 397 25.92 22.76 13.01
N VAL A 398 24.96 22.36 13.85
CA VAL A 398 23.55 22.80 13.78
C VAL A 398 23.32 24.08 14.60
N ASP A 399 24.02 24.25 15.72
CA ASP A 399 23.86 25.44 16.59
C ASP A 399 24.45 26.71 15.96
N LEU A 400 25.53 26.62 15.18
CA LEU A 400 26.24 27.79 14.66
C LEU A 400 25.41 28.60 13.64
N PRO A 401 24.78 27.99 12.61
CA PRO A 401 23.95 28.71 11.65
C PRO A 401 22.70 29.31 12.28
N VAL A 402 22.09 28.57 13.22
CA VAL A 402 20.88 29.01 13.94
C VAL A 402 21.20 30.20 14.85
N ARG A 403 22.34 30.18 15.56
CA ARG A 403 22.79 31.33 16.37
C ARG A 403 23.16 32.55 15.53
N ALA A 404 23.79 32.35 14.37
CA ALA A 404 24.11 33.46 13.46
C ALA A 404 22.83 34.12 12.91
N ALA A 405 21.83 33.33 12.51
CA ALA A 405 20.54 33.82 12.06
C ALA A 405 19.79 34.58 13.17
N PHE A 406 19.77 34.05 14.40
CA PHE A 406 19.16 34.74 15.55
C PHE A 406 19.92 36.00 15.98
N GLY A 407 21.25 36.04 15.87
CA GLY A 407 22.06 37.23 16.15
C GLY A 407 21.79 38.37 15.18
N LEU A 408 21.55 38.05 13.90
CA LEU A 408 21.15 39.02 12.87
C LEU A 408 19.76 39.59 13.12
N VAL A 409 18.79 38.74 13.48
CA VAL A 409 17.42 39.16 13.82
C VAL A 409 17.39 40.00 15.10
N ASN A 410 18.16 39.61 16.12
CA ASN A 410 18.22 40.32 17.41
C ASN A 410 18.92 41.69 17.34
N ARG A 411 19.59 41.99 16.21
CA ARG A 411 20.20 43.29 15.92
C ARG A 411 19.16 44.33 15.45
N CYS A 412 18.05 43.87 14.88
CA CYS A 412 16.98 44.72 14.34
C CYS A 412 15.73 44.72 15.22
N VAL A 413 15.42 43.62 15.90
CA VAL A 413 14.28 43.51 16.83
C VAL A 413 14.71 42.76 18.09
N PRO A 414 14.68 43.38 19.29
CA PRO A 414 14.98 42.70 20.54
C PRO A 414 14.08 41.49 20.75
N TRP A 415 14.66 40.33 21.05
CA TRP A 415 13.96 39.03 21.08
C TRP A 415 12.69 38.97 21.96
N HIS A 416 12.61 39.77 23.03
CA HIS A 416 11.46 39.84 23.93
C HIS A 416 10.26 40.62 23.35
N ARG A 417 10.43 41.24 22.18
CA ARG A 417 9.37 41.90 21.40
C ARG A 417 8.91 41.08 20.20
N LEU A 418 9.43 39.86 20.02
CA LEU A 418 8.97 38.95 18.98
C LEU A 418 7.61 38.33 19.35
N PRO A 419 6.71 38.11 18.38
CA PRO A 419 5.46 37.39 18.60
C PRO A 419 5.71 36.01 19.24
N ALA A 420 4.82 35.59 20.15
CA ALA A 420 4.94 34.37 20.96
C ALA A 420 5.42 33.09 20.23
N PRO A 421 4.98 32.77 18.98
CA PRO A 421 5.48 31.56 18.30
C PRO A 421 6.98 31.62 17.93
N LEU A 422 7.56 32.81 17.75
CA LEU A 422 8.99 32.98 17.42
C LEU A 422 9.88 33.00 18.67
N GLY A 423 9.35 33.43 19.82
CA GLY A 423 10.05 33.38 21.11
C GLY A 423 10.28 31.96 21.62
N LEU A 424 9.44 31.00 21.20
CA LEU A 424 9.51 29.58 21.59
C LEU A 424 10.55 28.77 20.79
N LEU A 425 11.15 29.34 19.75
CA LEU A 425 12.17 28.68 18.92
C LEU A 425 13.58 28.64 19.55
N ASN A 426 13.75 29.20 20.76
CA ASN A 426 15.01 29.12 21.49
C ASN A 426 14.84 28.63 22.96
N PRO A 427 14.38 27.38 23.15
CA PRO A 427 14.19 26.80 24.48
C PRO A 427 15.51 26.66 25.26
N VAL A 428 16.65 26.62 24.56
CA VAL A 428 17.99 26.49 25.17
C VAL A 428 18.44 27.80 25.84
N THR A 429 18.14 28.99 25.26
CA THR A 429 18.35 30.27 25.97
C THR A 429 17.33 30.50 27.06
N LEU A 430 16.08 30.05 26.90
CA LEU A 430 15.05 30.15 27.95
C LEU A 430 15.49 29.40 29.21
N GLY A 431 15.99 28.16 29.05
CA GLY A 431 16.52 27.36 30.16
C GLY A 431 17.80 27.90 30.80
N ARG A 432 18.62 28.70 30.10
CA ARG A 432 19.79 29.37 30.72
C ARG A 432 19.44 30.68 31.42
N THR A 433 18.42 31.37 30.93
CA THR A 433 17.96 32.65 31.51
C THR A 433 17.17 32.41 32.79
N LEU A 434 16.28 31.41 32.81
CA LEU A 434 15.55 30.99 34.02
C LEU A 434 16.49 30.52 35.16
N ARG A 435 17.65 29.92 34.81
CA ARG A 435 18.71 29.56 35.77
C ARG A 435 19.51 30.77 36.28
N ARG A 436 19.60 31.85 35.51
CA ARG A 436 20.19 33.12 35.99
C ARG A 436 19.26 33.91 36.92
N PHE A 437 17.94 33.68 36.83
CA PHE A 437 16.93 34.33 37.67
C PHE A 437 16.39 33.46 38.82
N GLY A 438 16.99 32.29 39.07
CA GLY A 438 16.72 31.48 40.28
C GLY A 438 15.38 30.72 40.34
N LEU A 439 14.54 30.75 39.30
CA LEU A 439 13.20 30.16 39.30
C LEU A 439 13.18 28.73 38.74
N GLY A 440 13.84 27.79 39.43
CA GLY A 440 13.95 26.41 38.93
C GLY A 440 14.29 25.33 39.95
N ARG A 441 13.88 25.49 41.22
CA ARG A 441 13.90 24.40 42.21
C ARG A 441 12.60 24.38 42.99
N THR A 442 11.78 23.37 42.73
CA THR A 442 10.99 22.71 43.78
C THR A 442 11.57 21.32 43.94
N ALA A 443 11.86 20.95 45.19
CA ALA A 443 12.36 19.67 45.65
C ALA A 443 11.67 19.36 46.98
N PRO A 444 11.76 18.13 47.51
CA PRO A 444 12.13 16.88 46.85
C PRO A 444 10.93 16.03 46.42
#